data_AF-A0A630V609-F1
#
_entry.id   AF-A0A630V609-F1
#
_cell.length_a   1.000
_cell.length_b   1.000
_cell.length_c   1.000
_cell.angle_alpha   90.00
_cell.angle_beta   90.00
_cell.angle_gamma   90.00
#
_symmetry.space_group_name_H-M   'P 1'
#
loop_
_entity.id
_entity.type
_entity.pdbx_description
1 polymer ?
#
loop_
_entity_poly.entity_id
_entity_poly.type
_entity_poly.pdbx_seq_one_letter_code
_entity_poly.pdbx_strand_id
1 'polypeptide(L)'
;EGISTEGYFSKLWDGLPQTPDIVVTVCSNAAGETCPAWLGNVMRTHWGVDDPAHATGSDAEIDEAFVTAYQTLRARIEAFLALPLNELLHDRARLKVELDRIGEIF
;
A
#
# COMPACT_ATOMS: atom_id res chain seq x y z
N GLU A 1 11.63 10.51 -11.01
CA GLU A 1 11.70 9.06 -11.34
C GLU A 1 11.28 8.67 -12.76
N GLY A 2 10.49 9.44 -13.53
CA GLY A 2 10.18 9.09 -14.93
C GLY A 2 9.21 7.92 -15.11
N ILE A 3 8.46 7.58 -14.07
CA ILE A 3 7.40 6.56 -14.10
C ILE A 3 6.12 7.24 -14.61
N SER A 4 5.57 6.76 -15.73
CA SER A 4 4.34 7.31 -16.30
C SER A 4 3.14 7.00 -15.40
N THR A 5 2.26 7.98 -15.24
CA THR A 5 0.95 7.79 -14.58
C THR A 5 -0.21 7.72 -15.58
N GLU A 6 0.09 7.73 -16.88
CA GLU A 6 -0.91 7.69 -17.94
C GLU A 6 -1.79 6.43 -17.85
N GLY A 7 -3.10 6.61 -17.91
CA GLY A 7 -4.08 5.52 -17.81
C GLY A 7 -4.50 5.15 -16.37
N TYR A 8 -3.86 5.70 -15.34
CA TYR A 8 -4.35 5.55 -13.96
C TYR A 8 -5.46 6.56 -13.64
N PHE A 9 -6.46 6.12 -12.89
CA PHE A 9 -7.59 6.93 -12.44
C PHE A 9 -8.14 6.38 -11.12
N SER A 10 -8.80 7.26 -10.36
CA SER A 10 -9.44 6.90 -9.09
C SER A 10 -10.64 5.98 -9.31
N LYS A 11 -10.75 4.92 -8.50
CA LYS A 11 -11.84 3.94 -8.57
C LYS A 11 -12.21 3.41 -7.18
N LEU A 12 -13.48 3.09 -7.01
CA LEU A 12 -14.01 2.39 -5.83
C LEU A 12 -13.83 0.88 -5.97
N TRP A 13 -14.10 0.15 -4.89
CA TRP A 13 -14.04 -1.31 -4.83
C TRP A 13 -14.76 -2.02 -5.98
N ASP A 14 -15.95 -1.52 -6.37
CA ASP A 14 -16.77 -2.12 -7.44
C ASP A 14 -16.15 -1.94 -8.85
N GLY A 15 -15.14 -1.09 -8.97
CA GLY A 15 -14.39 -0.87 -10.22
C GLY A 15 -13.15 -1.77 -10.36
N LEU A 16 -12.93 -2.72 -9.45
CA LEU A 16 -11.80 -3.64 -9.53
C LEU A 16 -12.08 -4.77 -10.54
N PRO A 17 -11.17 -5.02 -11.51
CA PRO A 17 -11.39 -6.03 -12.54
C PRO A 17 -11.25 -7.47 -12.01
N GLN A 18 -10.63 -7.63 -10.83
CA GLN A 18 -10.37 -8.91 -10.19
C GLN A 18 -10.41 -8.76 -8.67
N THR A 19 -10.73 -9.86 -7.98
CA THR A 19 -10.58 -9.95 -6.53
C THR A 19 -9.09 -10.02 -6.18
N PRO A 20 -8.58 -9.12 -5.31
CA PRO A 20 -7.19 -9.16 -4.88
C PRO A 20 -6.95 -10.29 -3.88
N ASP A 21 -5.75 -10.87 -3.90
CA ASP A 21 -5.29 -11.84 -2.89
C ASP A 21 -4.81 -11.17 -1.59
N ILE A 22 -4.27 -9.96 -1.73
CA ILE A 22 -3.71 -9.13 -0.66
C ILE A 22 -4.26 -7.71 -0.82
N VAL A 23 -4.72 -7.13 0.29
CA VAL A 23 -5.07 -5.72 0.41
C VAL A 23 -4.03 -5.03 1.29
N VAL A 24 -3.39 -4.02 0.73
CA VAL A 24 -2.47 -3.12 1.45
C VAL A 24 -3.16 -1.78 1.61
N THR A 25 -3.41 -1.36 2.85
CA THR A 25 -3.88 0.00 3.14
C THR A 25 -2.69 0.91 3.43
N VAL A 26 -2.67 2.13 2.89
CA VAL A 26 -1.48 3.00 2.97
C VAL A 26 -1.66 4.23 3.87
N CYS A 27 -2.87 4.78 4.01
CA CYS A 27 -3.14 5.86 4.96
C CYS A 27 -4.05 5.37 6.10
N SER A 28 -4.05 6.08 7.23
CA SER A 28 -4.89 5.78 8.38
C SER A 28 -6.38 5.80 8.04
N ASN A 29 -6.80 6.72 7.14
CA ASN A 29 -8.17 6.74 6.61
C ASN A 29 -8.50 5.44 5.88
N ALA A 30 -7.62 4.99 4.98
CA ALA A 30 -7.79 3.73 4.25
C ALA A 30 -7.77 2.50 5.17
N ALA A 31 -7.01 2.53 6.26
CA ALA A 31 -7.02 1.46 7.26
C ALA A 31 -8.35 1.37 8.02
N GLY A 32 -9.03 2.50 8.21
CA GLY A 32 -10.35 2.59 8.86
C GLY A 32 -11.53 2.26 7.94
N GLU A 33 -11.33 2.18 6.63
CA GLU A 33 -12.40 1.86 5.68
C GLU A 33 -12.88 0.42 5.83
N THR A 34 -14.21 0.26 5.88
CA THR A 34 -14.82 -1.06 5.88
C THR A 34 -14.70 -1.67 4.49
N CYS A 35 -13.85 -2.67 4.37
CA CYS A 35 -13.74 -3.46 3.14
C CYS A 35 -15.07 -4.14 2.79
N PRO A 36 -15.50 -4.16 1.52
CA PRO A 36 -16.69 -4.87 1.07
C PRO A 36 -16.76 -6.33 1.51
N ALA A 37 -17.97 -6.83 1.75
CA ALA A 37 -18.19 -8.21 2.18
C ALA A 37 -17.67 -9.26 1.17
N TRP A 38 -17.67 -8.94 -0.12
CA TRP A 38 -17.20 -9.84 -1.19
C TRP A 38 -15.69 -10.11 -1.14
N LEU A 39 -14.91 -9.28 -0.44
CA LEU A 39 -13.49 -9.52 -0.20
C LEU A 39 -13.24 -10.63 0.83
N GLY A 40 -14.28 -11.10 1.54
CA GLY A 40 -14.20 -12.25 2.43
C GLY A 40 -12.98 -12.23 3.36
N ASN A 41 -12.22 -13.33 3.35
CA ASN A 41 -10.99 -13.52 4.11
C ASN A 41 -9.72 -13.18 3.29
N VAL A 42 -9.73 -12.07 2.55
CA VAL A 42 -8.52 -11.56 1.87
C VAL A 42 -7.42 -11.25 2.89
N MET A 43 -6.15 -11.47 2.52
CA MET A 43 -5.04 -11.10 3.40
C MET A 43 -4.93 -9.59 3.47
N ARG A 44 -4.74 -9.02 4.67
CA ARG A 44 -4.68 -7.56 4.86
C ARG A 44 -3.43 -7.16 5.61
N THR A 45 -2.83 -6.06 5.21
CA THR A 45 -1.74 -5.41 5.95
C THR A 45 -1.87 -3.89 5.82
N HIS A 46 -1.24 -3.17 6.73
CA HIS A 46 -1.21 -1.72 6.71
C HIS A 46 0.23 -1.23 6.59
N TRP A 47 0.51 -0.48 5.52
CA TRP A 47 1.79 0.18 5.29
C TRP A 47 1.59 1.68 5.45
N GLY A 48 1.36 2.11 6.70
CA GLY A 48 1.03 3.49 7.05
C GLY A 48 2.05 4.49 6.54
N VAL A 49 1.59 5.48 5.80
CA VAL A 49 2.31 6.70 5.43
C VAL A 49 1.43 7.89 5.74
N ASP A 50 2.04 9.01 6.13
CA ASP A 50 1.34 10.28 6.25
C ASP A 50 0.78 10.65 4.88
N ASP A 51 -0.48 11.10 4.85
CA ASP A 51 -1.14 11.44 3.60
C ASP A 51 -0.60 12.78 3.08
N PRO A 52 0.19 12.79 1.99
CA PRO A 52 0.80 14.02 1.50
C PRO A 52 -0.25 15.00 0.94
N ALA A 53 -1.48 14.55 0.65
CA ALA A 53 -2.56 15.42 0.22
C ALA A 53 -3.09 16.33 1.34
N HIS A 54 -2.81 15.98 2.61
CA HIS A 54 -3.13 16.79 3.78
C HIS A 54 -1.96 17.65 4.24
N ALA A 55 -0.81 17.60 3.57
CA ALA A 55 0.32 18.46 3.90
C ALA A 55 -0.03 19.94 3.75
N THR A 56 0.45 20.77 4.66
CA THR A 56 0.23 22.23 4.65
C THR A 56 1.55 22.93 4.89
N GLY A 57 1.69 24.16 4.37
CA GLY A 57 2.91 24.94 4.48
C GLY A 57 3.27 25.58 3.15
N SER A 58 4.56 25.82 2.96
CA SER A 58 5.15 26.22 1.69
C SER A 58 5.11 25.09 0.66
N ASP A 59 5.21 25.45 -0.63
CA ASP A 59 5.29 24.48 -1.72
C ASP A 59 6.42 23.46 -1.50
N ALA A 60 7.54 23.88 -0.93
CA ALA A 60 8.67 23.01 -0.62
C ALA A 60 8.35 21.97 0.47
N GLU A 61 7.59 22.36 1.50
CA GLU A 61 7.15 21.44 2.58
C GLU A 61 6.12 20.44 2.05
N ILE A 62 5.22 20.88 1.17
CA ILE A 62 4.27 20.00 0.49
C ILE A 62 5.01 19.01 -0.41
N ASP A 63 5.93 19.49 -1.25
CA ASP A 63 6.74 18.64 -2.12
C ASP A 63 7.55 17.60 -1.32
N GLU A 64 8.13 18.01 -0.19
CA GLU A 64 8.87 17.10 0.71
C GLU A 64 7.96 15.99 1.28
N ALA A 65 6.71 16.30 1.64
CA ALA A 65 5.75 15.30 2.09
C ALA A 65 5.43 14.28 0.99
N PHE A 66 5.23 14.73 -0.26
CA PHE A 66 5.02 13.83 -1.41
C PHE A 66 6.23 12.94 -1.68
N VAL A 67 7.45 13.52 -1.64
CA VAL A 67 8.69 12.77 -1.84
C VAL A 67 8.88 11.73 -0.74
N THR A 68 8.60 12.08 0.52
CA THR A 68 8.69 11.17 1.66
C THR A 68 7.73 9.99 1.50
N ALA A 69 6.44 10.26 1.24
CA ALA A 69 5.44 9.22 1.01
C ALA A 69 5.83 8.30 -0.15
N TYR A 70 6.34 8.87 -1.25
CA TYR A 70 6.82 8.10 -2.39
C TYR A 70 7.99 7.18 -2.03
N GLN A 71 9.02 7.71 -1.36
CA GLN A 71 10.22 6.94 -0.99
C GLN A 71 9.87 5.78 -0.04
N THR A 72 9.03 6.04 0.95
CA THR A 72 8.57 5.00 1.89
C THR A 72 7.81 3.90 1.15
N LEU A 73 6.82 4.25 0.32
CA LEU A 73 6.06 3.24 -0.44
C LEU A 73 6.95 2.47 -1.41
N ARG A 74 7.88 3.15 -2.10
CA ARG A 74 8.82 2.49 -3.00
C ARG A 74 9.65 1.43 -2.28
N ALA A 75 10.26 1.78 -1.16
CA ALA A 75 11.13 0.85 -0.45
C ALA A 75 10.35 -0.36 0.11
N ARG A 76 9.11 -0.14 0.56
CA ARG A 76 8.21 -1.22 1.01
C ARG A 76 7.80 -2.15 -0.14
N ILE A 77 7.47 -1.59 -1.31
CA ILE A 77 7.17 -2.36 -2.53
C ILE A 77 8.40 -3.16 -2.98
N GLU A 78 9.58 -2.56 -2.98
CA GLU A 78 10.84 -3.25 -3.32
C GLU A 78 11.12 -4.41 -2.35
N ALA A 79 10.93 -4.19 -1.05
CA ALA A 79 11.07 -5.25 -0.03
C ALA A 79 10.05 -6.39 -0.23
N PHE A 80 8.81 -6.07 -0.59
CA PHE A 80 7.78 -7.07 -0.91
C PHE A 80 8.15 -7.90 -2.14
N LEU A 81 8.61 -7.26 -3.22
CA LEU A 81 9.03 -7.94 -4.44
C LEU A 81 10.28 -8.81 -4.24
N ALA A 82 11.09 -8.52 -3.21
CA ALA A 82 12.26 -9.32 -2.84
C ALA A 82 11.92 -10.56 -1.99
N LEU A 83 10.68 -10.71 -1.51
CA LEU A 83 10.28 -11.90 -0.75
C LEU A 83 10.29 -13.16 -1.63
N PRO A 84 10.57 -14.35 -1.07
CA PRO A 84 10.40 -15.62 -1.76
C PRO A 84 8.91 -15.99 -1.86
N LEU A 85 8.14 -15.23 -2.65
CA LEU A 85 6.68 -15.32 -2.72
C LEU A 85 6.20 -16.74 -3.07
N ASN A 86 6.90 -17.46 -3.96
CA ASN A 86 6.55 -18.84 -4.32
C ASN A 86 6.52 -19.79 -3.11
N GLU A 87 7.40 -19.58 -2.12
CA GLU A 87 7.41 -20.37 -0.88
C GLU A 87 6.35 -19.86 0.10
N LEU A 88 6.27 -18.53 0.27
CA LEU A 88 5.38 -17.90 1.25
C LEU A 88 3.89 -18.01 0.90
N LEU A 89 3.53 -18.12 -0.39
CA LEU A 89 2.13 -18.31 -0.80
C LEU A 89 1.50 -19.59 -0.21
N HIS A 90 2.33 -20.58 0.15
CA HIS A 90 1.89 -21.83 0.79
C HIS A 90 1.86 -21.72 2.33
N ASP A 91 2.36 -20.63 2.91
CA ASP A 91 2.35 -20.35 4.35
C ASP A 91 1.76 -18.97 4.61
N ARG A 92 0.42 -18.94 4.68
CA ARG A 92 -0.36 -17.72 4.86
C ARG A 92 0.02 -16.95 6.13
N ALA A 93 0.39 -17.65 7.20
CA ALA A 93 0.76 -17.02 8.47
C ALA A 93 2.12 -16.31 8.35
N ARG A 94 3.11 -16.98 7.75
CA ARG A 94 4.42 -16.36 7.50
C ARG A 94 4.34 -15.21 6.51
N LEU A 95 3.56 -15.35 5.43
CA LEU A 95 3.36 -14.25 4.48
C LEU A 95 2.77 -13.02 5.17
N LYS A 96 1.79 -13.20 6.06
CA LYS A 96 1.21 -12.10 6.85
C LYS A 96 2.27 -11.42 7.73
N VAL A 97 3.11 -12.18 8.41
CA VAL A 97 4.20 -11.63 9.25
C VAL A 97 5.19 -10.80 8.42
N GLU A 98 5.60 -11.29 7.25
CA GLU A 98 6.51 -10.53 6.38
C GLU A 98 5.85 -9.26 5.83
N LEU A 99 4.58 -9.33 5.42
CA LEU A 99 3.83 -8.16 4.97
C LEU A 99 3.72 -7.09 6.05
N ASP A 100 3.44 -7.48 7.29
CA ASP A 100 3.38 -6.55 8.41
C ASP A 100 4.76 -5.97 8.74
N ARG A 101 5.81 -6.80 8.72
CA ARG A 101 7.20 -6.34 8.93
C ARG A 101 7.62 -5.30 7.88
N ILE A 102 7.17 -5.45 6.64
CA ILE A 102 7.42 -4.48 5.58
C ILE A 102 6.75 -3.13 5.90
N GLY A 103 5.58 -3.14 6.56
CA GLY A 103 4.91 -1.92 7.00
C GLY A 103 5.73 -1.07 7.99
N GLU A 104 6.68 -1.68 8.69
CA GLU A 104 7.57 -1.02 9.66
C GLU A 104 8.90 -0.54 9.05
N ILE A 105 9.09 -0.72 7.74
CA ILE A 105 10.27 -0.20 7.04
C ILE A 105 10.10 1.31 6.87
N PHE A 106 11.03 2.06 7.46
CA PHE A 106 11.05 3.52 7.66
C PHE A 106 10.07 4.01 8.73
#